data_AF-A0AAU3UIF1-F1
#
_entry.id   AF-A0AAU3UIF1-F1
#
_cell.length_a   1.000
_cell.length_b   1.000
_cell.length_c   1.000
_cell.angle_alpha   90.00
_cell.angle_beta   90.00
_cell.angle_gamma   90.00
#
_symmetry.space_group_name_H-M   'P 1'
#
loop_
_entity.id
_entity.type
_entity.pdbx_description
1 polymer ?
#
loop_
_entity_poly.entity_id
_entity_poly.type
_entity_poly.pdbx_seq_one_letter_code
_entity_poly.pdbx_strand_id
1 'polypeptide(L)'
;MEVDSAWLPTRLEFSQNWQNQVSANKVGTEIMNAYTAAINRRSERMFALTGGKTPPRHEGIISARQRLMMLIETDTWEQYTQVQNATLGLGNYRASGPTEVNDEPVMYIAGTRFMIQSVQVWTGWEGCTDPVRLESEVLGCIDKIRGLRPRPAVRGDYSSYSDDELSRWDDQHRSRLIERREL
;
A
#
# COMPACT_ATOMS: atom_id res chain seq x y z
N MET A 1 -12.79 9.02 8.47
CA MET A 1 -11.65 8.55 7.65
C MET A 1 -12.05 8.50 6.19
N GLU A 2 -11.18 9.07 5.34
CA GLU A 2 -11.24 9.01 3.89
C GLU A 2 -10.07 8.20 3.35
N VAL A 3 -10.25 7.56 2.19
CA VAL A 3 -9.21 6.76 1.52
C VAL A 3 -9.11 7.13 0.04
N ASP A 4 -7.89 7.09 -0.49
CA ASP A 4 -7.59 7.33 -1.90
C ASP A 4 -8.01 6.16 -2.82
N SER A 5 -7.72 6.29 -4.12
CA SER A 5 -7.91 5.27 -5.15
C SER A 5 -7.08 4.01 -4.91
N ALA A 6 -6.02 4.08 -4.11
CA ALA A 6 -5.18 2.97 -3.71
C ALA A 6 -5.57 2.40 -2.34
N TRP A 7 -6.72 2.79 -1.80
CA TRP A 7 -7.28 2.31 -0.54
C TRP A 7 -6.41 2.66 0.66
N LEU A 8 -5.65 3.76 0.57
CA LEU A 8 -4.84 4.25 1.66
C LEU A 8 -5.48 5.48 2.31
N PRO A 9 -5.47 5.58 3.65
CA PRO A 9 -6.00 6.74 4.36
C PRO A 9 -5.39 8.06 3.85
N THR A 10 -6.24 9.02 3.51
CA THR A 10 -5.82 10.39 3.14
C THR A 10 -6.16 11.40 4.21
N ARG A 11 -7.12 11.08 5.08
CA ARG A 11 -7.61 11.97 6.12
C ARG A 11 -8.28 11.19 7.24
N LEU A 12 -8.06 11.62 8.48
CA LEU A 12 -8.77 11.13 9.66
C LEU A 12 -9.66 12.25 10.20
N GLU A 13 -10.79 11.87 10.76
CA GLU A 13 -11.71 12.81 11.41
C GLU A 13 -12.20 12.14 12.68
N PHE A 14 -12.18 12.90 13.77
CA PHE A 14 -12.53 12.43 15.10
C PHE A 14 -13.74 13.22 15.60
N SER A 15 -14.64 12.56 16.33
CA SER A 15 -15.73 13.25 17.00
C SER A 15 -15.18 14.07 18.18
N GLN A 16 -15.86 15.16 18.56
CA GLN A 16 -15.42 16.04 19.66
C GLN A 16 -15.16 15.31 20.98
N ASN A 17 -15.89 14.21 21.24
CA ASN A 17 -15.78 13.44 22.48
C ASN A 17 -15.07 12.09 22.29
N TRP A 18 -14.37 11.89 21.16
CA TRP A 18 -13.77 10.60 20.82
C TRP A 18 -12.83 10.07 21.91
N GLN A 19 -12.00 10.94 22.48
CA GLN A 19 -11.06 10.59 23.56
C GLN A 19 -11.74 10.05 24.83
N ASN A 20 -13.01 10.40 25.06
CA ASN A 20 -13.79 9.90 26.19
C ASN A 20 -14.44 8.53 25.91
N GLN A 21 -14.49 8.12 24.63
CA GLN A 21 -15.16 6.91 24.17
C GLN A 21 -14.18 5.77 23.88
N VAL A 22 -12.94 6.11 23.53
CA VAL A 22 -11.92 5.15 23.10
C VAL A 22 -10.74 5.18 24.05
N SER A 23 -10.54 4.09 24.78
CA SER A 23 -9.37 3.89 25.64
C SER A 23 -8.11 3.66 24.81
N ALA A 24 -6.95 4.07 25.32
CA ALA A 24 -5.64 3.98 24.62
C ALA A 24 -5.36 2.58 24.01
N ASN A 25 -5.73 1.50 24.72
CA ASN A 25 -5.56 0.13 24.25
C ASN A 25 -6.50 -0.30 23.11
N LYS A 26 -7.52 0.50 22.79
CA LYS A 26 -8.48 0.25 21.70
C LYS A 26 -8.24 1.13 20.48
N VAL A 27 -7.29 2.07 20.54
CA VAL A 27 -7.06 3.05 19.48
C VAL A 27 -6.70 2.39 18.15
N GLY A 28 -5.79 1.41 18.15
CA GLY A 28 -5.45 0.66 16.93
C GLY A 28 -6.65 -0.05 16.31
N THR A 29 -7.49 -0.68 17.14
CA THR A 29 -8.74 -1.32 16.70
C THR A 29 -9.72 -0.31 16.13
N GLU A 30 -9.88 0.84 16.78
CA GLU A 30 -10.78 1.90 16.31
C GLU A 30 -10.33 2.48 14.95
N ILE A 31 -9.03 2.70 14.78
CA ILE A 31 -8.46 3.14 13.48
C ILE A 31 -8.75 2.09 12.41
N MET A 32 -8.57 0.80 12.70
CA MET A 32 -8.89 -0.29 11.77
C MET A 32 -10.38 -0.40 11.44
N ASN A 33 -11.26 -0.16 12.40
CA ASN A 33 -12.71 -0.10 12.19
C ASN A 33 -13.09 1.05 11.25
N ALA A 34 -12.54 2.25 11.53
CA ALA A 34 -12.76 3.43 10.70
C ALA A 34 -12.23 3.23 9.27
N TYR A 35 -11.09 2.56 9.12
CA TYR A 35 -10.52 2.18 7.83
C TYR A 35 -11.40 1.21 7.04
N THR A 36 -11.86 0.14 7.69
CA THR A 36 -12.75 -0.85 7.07
C THR A 36 -14.07 -0.21 6.62
N ALA A 37 -14.65 0.66 7.45
CA ALA A 37 -15.84 1.43 7.09
C ALA A 37 -15.57 2.40 5.93
N ALA A 38 -14.39 3.02 5.87
CA ALA A 38 -14.02 3.91 4.76
C ALA A 38 -13.87 3.15 3.43
N ILE A 39 -13.27 1.96 3.45
CA ILE A 39 -13.22 1.07 2.28
C ILE A 39 -14.62 0.73 1.81
N ASN A 40 -15.49 0.27 2.71
CA ASN A 40 -16.85 -0.15 2.37
C ASN A 40 -17.64 0.99 1.72
N ARG A 41 -17.63 2.18 2.34
CA ARG A 41 -18.27 3.39 1.77
C ARG A 41 -17.70 3.78 0.41
N ARG A 42 -16.39 3.60 0.18
CA ARG A 42 -15.80 3.86 -1.13
C ARG A 42 -16.22 2.81 -2.15
N SER A 43 -16.20 1.53 -1.78
CA SER A 43 -16.63 0.41 -2.62
C SER A 43 -18.09 0.57 -3.07
N GLU A 44 -18.99 0.88 -2.13
CA GLU A 44 -20.41 1.16 -2.40
C GLU A 44 -20.59 2.32 -3.37
N ARG A 45 -19.90 3.44 -3.15
CA ARG A 45 -19.93 4.60 -4.06
C ARG A 45 -19.44 4.22 -5.47
N MET A 46 -18.34 3.47 -5.55
CA MET A 46 -17.80 3.03 -6.83
C MET A 46 -18.77 2.09 -7.57
N PHE A 47 -19.40 1.15 -6.85
CA PHE A 47 -20.39 0.24 -7.42
C PHE A 47 -21.66 0.96 -7.91
N ALA A 48 -22.12 1.98 -7.18
CA ALA A 48 -23.23 2.81 -7.61
C ALA A 48 -22.90 3.61 -8.89
N LEU A 49 -21.69 4.17 -8.97
CA LEU A 49 -21.23 4.93 -10.14
C LEU A 49 -21.07 4.08 -11.40
N THR A 50 -20.77 2.79 -11.27
CA THR A 50 -20.61 1.86 -12.39
C THR A 50 -21.90 1.13 -12.78
N GLY A 51 -23.05 1.55 -12.23
CA GLY A 51 -24.35 0.96 -12.54
C GLY A 51 -24.45 -0.50 -12.10
N GLY A 52 -23.85 -0.83 -10.95
CA GLY A 52 -23.85 -2.19 -10.40
C GLY A 52 -22.86 -3.16 -11.05
N LYS A 53 -21.96 -2.65 -11.90
CA LYS A 53 -20.81 -3.43 -12.40
C LYS A 53 -19.68 -3.36 -11.38
N THR A 54 -18.89 -4.42 -11.25
CA THR A 54 -17.67 -4.37 -10.43
C THR A 54 -16.81 -3.20 -10.90
N PRO A 55 -16.47 -2.25 -10.03
CA PRO A 55 -15.69 -1.09 -10.44
C PRO A 55 -14.34 -1.51 -11.03
N PRO A 56 -13.81 -0.76 -12.01
CA PRO A 56 -12.52 -1.07 -12.60
C PRO A 56 -11.46 -1.19 -11.51
N ARG A 57 -10.56 -2.16 -11.71
CA ARG A 57 -9.48 -2.52 -10.78
C ARG A 57 -8.70 -1.25 -10.39
N HIS A 58 -8.54 -1.05 -9.08
CA HIS A 58 -7.99 0.13 -8.43
C HIS A 58 -6.66 0.61 -9.02
N GLU A 59 -6.36 1.92 -8.95
CA GLU A 59 -5.09 2.52 -9.40
C GLU A 59 -3.85 1.89 -8.74
N GLY A 60 -4.05 1.21 -7.61
CA GLY A 60 -3.05 0.38 -6.97
C GLY A 60 -2.78 -0.95 -7.64
N ILE A 61 -3.47 -1.38 -8.71
CA ILE A 61 -3.31 -2.68 -9.38
C ILE A 61 -2.54 -2.48 -10.68
N ILE A 62 -1.28 -2.94 -10.71
CA ILE A 62 -0.47 -3.01 -11.92
C ILE A 62 -1.09 -4.08 -12.83
N SER A 63 -1.41 -3.70 -14.07
CA SER A 63 -1.93 -4.66 -15.06
C SER A 63 -0.89 -5.73 -15.38
N ALA A 64 -1.32 -6.87 -15.91
CA ALA A 64 -0.39 -7.92 -16.35
C ALA A 64 0.66 -7.35 -17.34
N ARG A 65 0.20 -6.52 -18.28
CA ARG A 65 1.04 -5.81 -19.24
C ARG A 65 2.04 -4.87 -18.58
N GLN A 66 1.59 -4.00 -17.67
CA GLN A 66 2.47 -3.08 -16.93
C GLN A 66 3.50 -3.85 -16.09
N ARG A 67 3.11 -5.00 -15.52
CA ARG A 67 4.04 -5.86 -14.78
C ARG A 67 5.15 -6.37 -15.69
N LEU A 68 4.81 -6.88 -16.87
CA LEU A 68 5.79 -7.36 -17.85
C LEU A 68 6.77 -6.24 -18.23
N MET A 69 6.26 -5.05 -18.54
CA MET A 69 7.08 -3.88 -18.85
C MET A 69 8.05 -3.54 -17.71
N MET A 70 7.59 -3.57 -16.46
CA MET A 70 8.44 -3.29 -15.30
C MET A 70 9.50 -4.37 -15.05
N LEU A 71 9.19 -5.64 -15.32
CA LEU A 71 10.14 -6.74 -15.16
C LEU A 71 11.24 -6.70 -16.23
N ILE A 72 10.89 -6.42 -17.47
CA ILE A 72 11.84 -6.29 -18.60
C ILE A 72 12.86 -5.17 -18.37
N GLU A 73 12.51 -4.11 -17.65
CA GLU A 73 13.40 -2.98 -17.35
C GLU A 73 14.34 -3.19 -16.16
N THR A 74 14.34 -4.39 -15.56
CA THR A 74 15.26 -4.69 -14.46
C THR A 74 16.64 -5.10 -14.95
N ASP A 75 17.68 -4.70 -14.23
CA ASP A 75 19.08 -4.93 -14.64
C ASP A 75 19.71 -6.14 -13.94
N THR A 76 19.22 -6.51 -12.75
CA THR A 76 19.74 -7.62 -11.94
C THR A 76 18.64 -8.57 -11.48
N TRP A 77 19.04 -9.78 -11.09
CA TRP A 77 18.12 -10.79 -10.54
C TRP A 77 17.45 -10.31 -9.23
N GLU A 78 18.19 -9.61 -8.38
CA GLU A 78 17.67 -9.03 -7.14
C GLU A 78 16.60 -7.97 -7.43
N GLN A 79 16.85 -7.10 -8.40
CA GLN A 79 15.87 -6.10 -8.83
C GLN A 79 14.64 -6.76 -9.46
N TYR A 80 14.83 -7.77 -10.31
CA TYR A 80 13.74 -8.54 -10.92
C TYR A 80 12.82 -9.17 -9.86
N THR A 81 13.40 -9.89 -8.90
CA THR A 81 12.64 -10.55 -7.82
C THR A 81 11.95 -9.54 -6.91
N GLN A 82 12.59 -8.41 -6.61
CA GLN A 82 11.96 -7.32 -5.86
C GLN A 82 10.74 -6.75 -6.59
N VAL A 83 10.85 -6.45 -7.89
CA VAL A 83 9.73 -5.96 -8.72
C VAL A 83 8.64 -7.02 -8.85
N GLN A 84 8.99 -8.29 -9.06
CA GLN A 84 8.04 -9.39 -9.14
C GLN A 84 7.23 -9.55 -7.84
N ASN A 85 7.90 -9.54 -6.69
CA ASN A 85 7.24 -9.66 -5.38
C ASN A 85 6.36 -8.45 -5.06
N ALA A 86 6.85 -7.25 -5.35
CA ALA A 86 6.10 -6.01 -5.15
C ALA A 86 4.85 -5.95 -6.03
N THR A 87 4.97 -6.40 -7.30
CA THR A 87 3.86 -6.37 -8.26
C THR A 87 2.78 -7.42 -7.96
N LEU A 88 3.16 -8.61 -7.47
CA LEU A 88 2.21 -9.66 -7.06
C LEU A 88 1.49 -9.35 -5.74
N GLY A 89 1.88 -8.29 -5.02
CA GLY A 89 1.30 -7.96 -3.72
C GLY A 89 1.71 -8.92 -2.61
N LEU A 90 2.76 -9.73 -2.84
CA LEU A 90 3.40 -10.58 -1.83
C LEU A 90 4.27 -9.76 -0.86
N GLY A 91 4.48 -8.47 -1.15
CA GLY A 91 5.13 -7.54 -0.24
C GLY A 91 4.27 -7.26 0.99
N ASN A 92 4.74 -7.71 2.15
CA ASN A 92 4.29 -7.21 3.44
C ASN A 92 4.95 -5.86 3.68
N TYR A 93 4.17 -4.79 3.56
CA TYR A 93 4.64 -3.46 3.90
C TYR A 93 4.45 -3.23 5.39
N ARG A 94 5.49 -2.75 6.05
CA ARG A 94 5.45 -2.28 7.43
C ARG A 94 6.07 -0.90 7.48
N ALA A 95 5.37 0.04 8.09
CA ALA A 95 5.85 1.40 8.31
C ALA A 95 5.68 1.77 9.78
N SER A 96 6.68 2.50 10.31
CA SER A 96 6.61 3.17 11.60
C SER A 96 6.08 4.59 11.43
N GLY A 97 5.46 5.13 12.48
CA GLY A 97 5.12 6.55 12.56
C GLY A 97 6.36 7.45 12.67
N PRO A 98 6.22 8.77 12.59
CA PRO A 98 7.32 9.71 12.81
C PRO A 98 7.73 9.86 14.29
N THR A 99 6.87 9.54 15.26
CA THR A 99 7.21 9.69 16.69
C THR A 99 7.82 8.41 17.25
N GLU A 100 8.88 8.57 18.04
CA GLU A 100 9.57 7.50 18.75
C GLU A 100 9.69 7.87 20.24
N VAL A 101 9.67 6.85 21.11
CA VAL A 101 9.95 7.00 22.54
C VAL A 101 10.89 5.89 22.96
N ASN A 102 12.01 6.26 23.59
CA ASN A 102 13.10 5.33 23.90
C ASN A 102 13.56 4.54 22.65
N ASP A 103 13.73 5.24 21.53
CA ASP A 103 14.12 4.68 20.22
C ASP A 103 13.14 3.64 19.64
N GLU A 104 11.92 3.55 20.18
CA GLU A 104 10.85 2.69 19.69
C GLU A 104 9.70 3.51 19.08
N PRO A 105 9.30 3.26 17.82
CA PRO A 105 8.13 3.87 17.23
C PRO A 105 6.85 3.67 18.02
N VAL A 106 6.10 4.76 18.21
CA VAL A 106 4.82 4.72 18.95
C VAL A 106 3.68 4.13 18.13
N MET A 107 3.85 4.01 16.81
CA MET A 107 2.85 3.44 15.90
C MET A 107 3.51 2.61 14.81
N TYR A 108 2.88 1.47 14.48
CA TYR A 108 3.17 0.69 13.30
C TYR A 108 1.90 0.43 12.50
N ILE A 109 2.00 0.57 11.18
CA ILE A 109 0.98 0.10 10.26
C ILE A 109 1.60 -0.98 9.37
N ALA A 110 0.93 -2.12 9.29
CA ALA A 110 1.30 -3.17 8.36
C ALA A 110 0.16 -3.49 7.40
N GLY A 111 0.52 -3.90 6.20
CA GLY A 111 -0.45 -4.27 5.19
C GLY A 111 0.20 -4.83 3.95
N THR A 112 -0.64 -5.02 2.95
CA THR A 112 -0.23 -5.42 1.62
C THR A 112 -0.38 -4.26 0.66
N ARG A 113 -0.10 -4.55 -0.61
CA ARG A 113 -0.38 -3.65 -1.72
C ARG A 113 -1.86 -3.27 -1.82
N PHE A 114 -2.75 -4.15 -1.38
CA PHE A 114 -4.18 -3.97 -1.57
C PHE A 114 -4.85 -3.27 -0.39
N MET A 115 -4.35 -3.49 0.82
CA MET A 115 -4.99 -2.97 2.02
C MET A 115 -4.05 -2.94 3.22
N ILE A 116 -4.34 -2.05 4.17
CA ILE A 116 -3.85 -2.15 5.54
C ILE A 116 -4.47 -3.38 6.20
N GLN A 117 -3.64 -4.13 6.94
CA GLN A 117 -4.05 -5.35 7.66
C GLN A 117 -3.99 -5.16 9.17
N SER A 118 -3.11 -4.29 9.67
CA SER A 118 -3.02 -4.00 11.09
C SER A 118 -2.50 -2.60 11.38
N VAL A 119 -2.96 -2.07 12.52
CA VAL A 119 -2.46 -0.84 13.14
C VAL A 119 -2.15 -1.18 14.58
N GLN A 120 -0.91 -0.94 14.99
CA GLN A 120 -0.43 -1.08 16.35
C GLN A 120 -0.09 0.31 16.88
N VAL A 121 -0.56 0.62 18.08
CA VAL A 121 -0.28 1.90 18.75
C VAL A 121 0.21 1.57 20.14
N TRP A 122 1.32 2.18 20.53
CA TRP A 122 1.86 2.03 21.86
C TRP A 122 0.98 2.76 22.87
N THR A 123 0.47 2.03 23.86
CA THR A 123 -0.52 2.57 24.80
C THR A 123 0.09 3.47 25.87
N GLY A 124 1.41 3.41 26.07
CA GLY A 124 2.14 4.27 26.99
C GLY A 124 2.49 5.65 26.43
N TRP A 125 2.25 5.86 25.14
CA TRP A 125 2.50 7.14 24.49
C TRP A 125 1.41 8.16 24.83
N GLU A 126 1.79 9.34 25.31
CA GLU A 126 0.85 10.41 25.69
C GLU A 126 -0.03 10.91 24.53
N GLY A 127 0.44 10.79 23.29
CA GLY A 127 -0.34 11.16 22.10
C GLY A 127 -1.38 10.12 21.67
N CYS A 128 -1.47 8.97 22.36
CA CYS A 128 -2.37 7.88 21.99
C CYS A 128 -3.86 8.26 22.07
N THR A 129 -4.20 9.34 22.79
CA THR A 129 -5.57 9.87 22.88
C THR A 129 -5.75 11.24 22.22
N ASP A 130 -4.71 11.80 21.62
CA ASP A 130 -4.75 13.11 20.94
C ASP A 130 -5.09 12.90 19.45
N PRO A 131 -6.27 13.34 18.98
CA PRO A 131 -6.70 13.21 17.59
C PRO A 131 -5.69 13.74 16.56
N VAL A 132 -5.04 14.88 16.84
CA VAL A 132 -4.14 15.54 15.90
C VAL A 132 -2.85 14.73 15.78
N ARG A 133 -2.32 14.26 16.90
CA ARG A 133 -1.13 13.40 16.91
C ARG A 133 -1.42 12.06 16.24
N LEU A 134 -2.56 11.44 16.54
CA LEU A 134 -2.96 10.18 15.89
C LEU A 134 -3.10 10.32 14.38
N GLU A 135 -3.73 11.39 13.89
CA GLU A 135 -3.82 11.63 12.45
C GLU A 135 -2.43 11.75 11.82
N SER A 136 -1.54 12.55 12.42
CA SER A 136 -0.17 12.71 11.96
C SER A 136 0.59 11.38 11.91
N GLU A 137 0.48 10.56 12.96
CA GLU A 137 1.15 9.25 13.00
C GLU A 137 0.63 8.29 11.93
N VAL A 138 -0.70 8.22 11.78
CA VAL A 138 -1.33 7.36 10.77
C VAL A 138 -0.88 7.82 9.38
N LEU A 139 -1.06 9.09 9.04
CA LEU A 139 -0.70 9.60 7.71
C LEU A 139 0.80 9.47 7.42
N GLY A 140 1.67 9.68 8.41
CA GLY A 140 3.10 9.44 8.28
C GLY A 140 3.45 7.98 7.96
N CYS A 141 2.78 7.02 8.61
CA CYS A 141 2.91 5.60 8.25
C CYS A 141 2.42 5.34 6.82
N ILE A 142 1.28 5.93 6.45
CA ILE A 142 0.69 5.73 5.13
C ILE A 142 1.59 6.29 4.03
N ASP A 143 2.22 7.44 4.22
CA ASP A 143 3.13 8.01 3.23
C ASP A 143 4.37 7.14 3.00
N LYS A 144 4.90 6.52 4.06
CA LYS A 144 5.95 5.49 3.93
C LYS A 144 5.44 4.29 3.12
N ILE A 145 4.24 3.76 3.42
CA ILE A 145 3.63 2.66 2.63
C ILE A 145 3.40 3.07 1.17
N ARG A 146 2.95 4.30 0.90
CA ARG A 146 2.82 4.85 -0.47
C ARG A 146 4.16 4.86 -1.19
N GLY A 147 5.24 5.21 -0.51
CA GLY A 147 6.60 5.19 -1.04
C GLY A 147 7.11 3.79 -1.36
N LEU A 148 6.71 2.78 -0.58
CA LEU A 148 7.09 1.38 -0.78
C LEU A 148 6.32 0.69 -1.91
N ARG A 149 5.13 1.18 -2.26
CA ARG A 149 4.33 0.59 -3.34
C ARG A 149 5.00 0.83 -4.70
N PRO A 150 5.12 -0.20 -5.55
CA PRO A 150 5.75 -0.05 -6.85
C PRO A 150 4.98 0.95 -7.69
N ARG A 151 5.65 2.03 -8.11
CA ARG A 151 5.12 2.98 -9.09
C ARG A 151 5.49 2.48 -10.48
N PRO A 152 4.53 2.30 -11.40
CA PRO A 152 4.83 1.92 -12.76
C PRO A 152 5.51 3.11 -13.46
N ALA A 153 6.83 3.17 -13.37
CA ALA A 153 7.67 4.10 -14.12
C ALA A 153 8.40 3.28 -15.19
N VAL A 154 7.65 2.89 -16.22
CA VAL A 154 8.17 2.21 -17.40
C VAL A 154 8.83 3.29 -18.28
N ARG A 155 10.12 3.15 -18.56
CA ARG A 155 10.92 4.11 -19.34
C ARG A 155 10.86 3.86 -20.83
N GLY A 156 10.73 2.59 -21.24
CA GLY A 156 10.69 2.16 -22.64
C GLY A 156 9.33 2.43 -23.29
N ASP A 157 9.36 2.65 -24.61
CA ASP A 157 8.14 2.63 -25.41
C ASP A 157 7.79 1.19 -25.77
N TYR A 158 6.72 0.69 -25.17
CA TYR A 158 6.19 -0.65 -25.43
C TYR A 158 4.86 -0.62 -26.20
N SER A 159 4.45 0.53 -26.74
CA SER A 159 3.14 0.70 -27.37
C SER A 159 2.91 -0.22 -28.57
N SER A 160 3.97 -0.58 -29.30
CA SER A 160 3.93 -1.42 -30.48
C SER A 160 3.92 -2.94 -30.22
N TYR A 161 4.16 -3.38 -28.98
CA TYR A 161 4.29 -4.81 -28.68
C TYR A 161 2.98 -5.40 -28.17
N SER A 162 2.63 -6.59 -28.64
CA SER A 162 1.55 -7.40 -28.07
C SER A 162 1.90 -7.92 -26.66
N ASP A 163 0.89 -8.32 -25.89
CA ASP A 163 1.11 -8.93 -24.56
C ASP A 163 1.91 -10.24 -24.67
N ASP A 164 1.75 -11.01 -25.74
CA ASP A 164 2.50 -12.25 -26.01
C ASP A 164 3.97 -11.99 -26.34
N GLU A 165 4.27 -10.90 -27.05
CA GLU A 165 5.65 -10.47 -27.31
C GLU A 165 6.34 -10.01 -26.02
N LEU A 166 5.64 -9.23 -25.19
CA LEU A 166 6.13 -8.84 -23.88
C LEU A 166 6.37 -10.04 -22.98
N SER A 167 5.47 -11.03 -22.97
CA SER A 167 5.65 -12.24 -22.17
C SER A 167 6.88 -13.05 -22.61
N ARG A 168 7.08 -13.22 -23.92
CA ARG A 168 8.28 -13.91 -24.43
C ARG A 168 9.56 -13.16 -24.11
N TRP A 169 9.53 -11.83 -24.15
CA TRP A 169 10.69 -11.01 -23.79
C TRP A 169 11.01 -11.13 -22.30
N ASP A 170 10.00 -11.08 -21.43
CA ASP A 170 10.16 -11.31 -19.99
C ASP A 170 10.83 -12.67 -19.70
N ASP A 171 10.37 -13.74 -20.34
CA ASP A 171 10.96 -15.09 -20.18
C ASP A 171 12.46 -15.13 -20.60
N GLN A 172 12.79 -14.52 -21.74
CA GLN A 172 14.17 -14.42 -22.22
C GLN A 172 15.05 -13.54 -21.33
N HIS A 173 14.47 -12.46 -20.80
CA HIS A 173 15.15 -11.54 -19.89
C HIS A 173 15.47 -12.23 -18.57
N ARG A 174 14.47 -12.88 -17.98
CA ARG A 174 14.59 -13.68 -16.76
C ARG A 174 15.69 -14.73 -16.88
N SER A 175 15.73 -15.47 -17.99
CA SER A 175 16.76 -16.50 -18.23
C SER A 175 18.17 -15.89 -18.26
N ARG A 176 18.35 -14.77 -18.96
CA ARG A 176 19.62 -14.03 -19.01
C ARG A 176 20.07 -13.52 -17.63
N LEU A 177 19.13 -13.04 -16.80
CA LEU A 177 19.45 -12.59 -15.44
C LEU A 177 19.91 -13.74 -14.54
N ILE A 178 19.31 -14.93 -14.68
CA ILE A 178 19.71 -16.13 -13.93
C ILE A 178 21.12 -16.56 -14.34
N GLU A 179 21.40 -16.68 -15.65
CA GLU A 179 22.71 -17.08 -16.17
C GLU A 179 23.84 -16.15 -15.68
N ARG A 180 23.59 -14.83 -15.66
CA ARG A 180 24.56 -13.83 -15.18
C ARG A 180 24.86 -13.90 -13.69
N ARG A 181 23.96 -14.48 -12.90
CA ARG A 181 24.13 -14.63 -11.45
C ARG A 181 25.05 -15.80 -11.10
N GLU A 182 25.12 -16.80 -11.98
CA GLU A 182 25.92 -18.01 -11.79
C GLU A 182 27.37 -17.86 -12.27
N LEU A 183 27.72 -16.72 -12.87
CA LEU A 183 29.06 -16.32 -13.31
C LEU A 183 29.72 -15.37 -12.30
#